data_AF-A0A2V5XF32-F1
#
_entry.id   AF-A0A2V5XF32-F1
#
_cell.length_a   1.000
_cell.length_b   1.000
_cell.length_c   1.000
_cell.angle_alpha   90.00
_cell.angle_beta   90.00
_cell.angle_gamma   90.00
#
_symmetry.space_group_name_H-M   'P 1'
#
loop_
_entity.id
_entity.type
_entity.pdbx_description
1 polymer ?
#
loop_
_entity_poly.entity_id
_entity_poly.type
_entity_poly.pdbx_seq_one_letter_code
_entity_poly.pdbx_strand_id
1 'polypeptide(L)'
;MLKIPYVIGADWFQYYDEPTHGRFDGENFNFGLVDIHDRPYEALTRIAASLDLAGMKRQPARARPDASPGVPPAPREPLGEFEPTLALRRWDRERGFVQPISEFPLADLYVCWNEKAIYLGLYAQDVTEDTFYRDKTVRASDRAEWIVSVSGPDKPIRARIGAGLEPIIDEPTVRVANISGLNGNFRNIACMELPARLFGRDRFKPRDLIEFASTFVSHCRAYRVEWKGKFALRR
;
A
#
# COMPACT_ATOMS: atom_id res chain seq x y z
N MET A 1 -14.59 7.23 -15.68
CA MET A 1 -14.23 6.71 -14.35
C MET A 1 -14.20 5.18 -14.29
N LEU A 2 -15.23 4.47 -14.79
CA LEU A 2 -15.33 3.00 -14.72
C LEU A 2 -14.17 2.17 -15.30
N LYS A 3 -13.32 2.78 -16.14
CA LYS A 3 -12.12 2.13 -16.70
C LYS A 3 -10.85 2.35 -15.86
N ILE A 4 -10.95 3.13 -14.77
CA ILE A 4 -9.81 3.47 -13.92
C ILE A 4 -9.77 2.47 -12.75
N PRO A 5 -8.75 1.61 -12.68
CA PRO A 5 -8.79 0.42 -11.81
C PRO A 5 -8.77 0.70 -10.31
N TYR A 6 -8.35 1.89 -9.90
CA TYR A 6 -8.29 2.31 -8.49
C TYR A 6 -9.46 3.22 -8.08
N VAL A 7 -10.42 3.46 -8.97
CA VAL A 7 -11.66 4.18 -8.64
C VAL A 7 -12.74 3.14 -8.34
N ILE A 8 -13.18 3.08 -7.08
CA ILE A 8 -14.18 2.10 -6.62
C ILE A 8 -15.61 2.63 -6.61
N GLY A 9 -15.79 3.94 -6.86
CA GLY A 9 -17.07 4.62 -6.86
C GLY A 9 -16.91 6.08 -7.26
N ALA A 10 -18.03 6.74 -7.55
CA ALA A 10 -18.11 8.16 -7.80
C ALA A 10 -19.50 8.64 -7.39
N ASP A 11 -19.55 9.67 -6.55
CA ASP A 11 -20.79 10.27 -6.09
C ASP A 11 -21.03 11.60 -6.81
N TRP A 12 -22.30 11.89 -7.07
CA TRP A 12 -22.73 13.17 -7.63
C TRP A 12 -22.91 14.18 -6.52
N PHE A 13 -22.19 15.30 -6.59
CA PHE A 13 -22.44 16.47 -5.77
C PHE A 13 -23.26 17.47 -6.61
N GLN A 14 -24.52 17.76 -6.29
CA GLN A 14 -25.30 17.37 -5.10
C GLN A 14 -26.76 17.05 -5.49
N TYR A 15 -27.62 16.76 -4.51
CA TYR A 15 -29.00 16.33 -4.78
C TYR A 15 -29.85 17.41 -5.47
N TYR A 16 -29.80 18.66 -5.00
CA TYR A 16 -30.64 19.77 -5.49
C TYR A 16 -29.79 20.98 -5.89
N ASP A 17 -30.34 21.82 -6.76
CA ASP A 17 -29.72 23.09 -7.16
C ASP A 17 -29.52 24.03 -5.97
N GLU A 18 -28.48 24.84 -6.04
CA GLU A 18 -28.23 25.82 -5.00
C GLU A 18 -29.23 26.98 -5.08
N PRO A 19 -29.47 27.68 -3.95
CA PRO A 19 -30.37 28.83 -3.93
C PRO A 19 -29.90 29.88 -4.94
N THR A 20 -30.84 30.53 -5.63
CA THR A 20 -30.53 31.55 -6.65
C THR A 20 -29.72 32.73 -6.09
N HIS A 21 -29.89 33.02 -4.81
CA HIS A 21 -29.16 34.09 -4.08
C HIS A 21 -27.92 33.60 -3.33
N GLY A 22 -27.51 32.35 -3.56
CA GLY A 22 -26.34 31.75 -2.94
C GLY A 22 -26.63 31.00 -1.64
N ARG A 23 -25.76 30.03 -1.34
CA ARG A 23 -25.59 29.42 -0.02
C ARG A 23 -24.87 30.38 0.95
N PHE A 24 -24.52 29.90 2.15
CA PHE A 24 -23.80 30.68 3.17
C PHE A 24 -22.41 31.18 2.71
N ASP A 25 -21.81 30.51 1.73
CA ASP A 25 -20.53 30.81 1.07
C ASP A 25 -20.72 31.56 -0.27
N GLY A 26 -21.97 31.79 -0.70
CA GLY A 26 -22.32 32.49 -1.92
C GLY A 26 -22.46 31.61 -3.17
N GLU A 27 -22.23 30.30 -3.08
CA GLU A 27 -22.38 29.39 -4.23
C GLU A 27 -23.86 29.28 -4.68
N ASN A 28 -24.11 29.40 -5.99
CA ASN A 28 -25.45 29.42 -6.61
C ASN A 28 -25.54 28.59 -7.91
N PHE A 29 -24.92 27.41 -7.92
CA PHE A 29 -24.82 26.54 -9.08
C PHE A 29 -26.05 25.68 -9.37
N ASN A 30 -26.21 25.35 -10.67
CA ASN A 30 -27.17 24.37 -11.17
C ASN A 30 -26.47 23.00 -11.33
N PHE A 31 -26.29 22.30 -10.21
CA PHE A 31 -25.70 20.96 -10.17
C PHE A 31 -26.67 19.91 -9.61
N GLY A 32 -27.92 20.26 -9.34
CA GLY A 32 -28.89 19.35 -8.77
C GLY A 32 -29.28 18.21 -9.72
N LEU A 33 -29.69 17.09 -9.14
CA LEU A 33 -30.55 16.13 -9.83
C LEU A 33 -31.99 16.67 -9.96
N VAL A 34 -32.36 17.58 -9.05
CA VAL A 34 -33.60 18.35 -9.04
C VAL A 34 -33.31 19.84 -8.93
N ASP A 35 -34.23 20.67 -9.42
CA ASP A 35 -34.16 22.13 -9.23
C ASP A 35 -34.62 22.57 -7.83
N ILE A 36 -34.58 23.88 -7.56
CA ILE A 36 -35.00 24.48 -6.27
C ILE A 36 -36.49 24.30 -5.94
N HIS A 37 -37.28 23.76 -6.86
CA HIS A 37 -38.70 23.43 -6.68
C HIS A 37 -38.94 21.91 -6.62
N ASP A 38 -37.88 21.12 -6.40
CA ASP A 38 -37.91 19.65 -6.37
C ASP A 38 -38.38 19.02 -7.70
N ARG A 39 -38.16 19.71 -8.83
CA ARG A 39 -38.47 19.18 -10.16
C ARG A 39 -37.24 18.49 -10.73
N PRO A 40 -37.32 17.21 -11.15
CA PRO A 40 -36.17 16.50 -11.67
C PRO A 40 -35.71 17.04 -13.02
N TYR A 41 -34.39 17.08 -13.21
CA TYR A 41 -33.79 17.24 -14.53
C TYR A 41 -33.92 15.92 -15.31
N GLU A 42 -35.07 15.73 -15.95
CA GLU A 42 -35.50 14.48 -16.61
C GLU A 42 -34.44 13.79 -17.48
N ALA A 43 -33.65 14.55 -18.24
CA ALA A 43 -32.58 13.97 -19.06
C ALA A 43 -31.46 13.37 -18.21
N LEU A 44 -31.05 14.08 -17.15
CA LEU A 44 -29.99 13.67 -16.23
C LEU A 44 -30.42 12.45 -15.41
N THR A 45 -31.61 12.52 -14.79
CA THR A 45 -32.13 11.43 -13.95
C THR A 45 -32.38 10.16 -14.77
N ARG A 46 -32.86 10.29 -16.02
CA ARG A 46 -33.01 9.15 -16.92
C ARG A 46 -31.68 8.49 -17.27
N ILE A 47 -30.63 9.27 -17.56
CA ILE A 47 -29.30 8.72 -17.83
C ILE A 47 -28.77 8.01 -16.58
N ALA A 48 -28.87 8.64 -15.41
CA ALA A 48 -28.43 8.05 -14.14
C ALA A 48 -29.15 6.71 -13.85
N ALA A 49 -30.48 6.67 -14.04
CA ALA A 49 -31.29 5.48 -13.86
C ALA A 49 -31.03 4.38 -14.90
N SER A 50 -30.50 4.73 -16.08
CA SER A 50 -30.17 3.75 -17.12
C SER A 50 -28.91 2.93 -16.84
N LEU A 51 -28.12 3.30 -15.82
CA LEU A 51 -26.91 2.58 -15.44
C LEU A 51 -27.25 1.31 -14.62
N ASP A 52 -26.91 0.13 -15.14
CA ASP A 52 -27.02 -1.13 -14.38
C ASP A 52 -25.86 -1.30 -13.39
N LEU A 53 -25.85 -0.47 -12.35
CA LEU A 53 -24.82 -0.50 -11.32
C LEU A 53 -24.79 -1.84 -10.56
N ALA A 54 -25.96 -2.48 -10.38
CA ALA A 54 -26.07 -3.76 -9.70
C ALA A 54 -25.47 -4.89 -10.54
N GLY A 55 -25.74 -4.92 -11.85
CA GLY A 55 -25.12 -5.86 -12.78
C GLY A 55 -23.62 -5.65 -12.86
N MET A 56 -23.16 -4.41 -12.94
CA MET A 56 -21.74 -4.08 -12.90
C MET A 56 -21.05 -4.56 -11.62
N LYS A 57 -21.67 -4.34 -10.45
CA LYS A 57 -21.15 -4.80 -9.16
C LYS A 57 -21.07 -6.33 -9.06
N ARG A 58 -21.98 -7.05 -9.71
CA ARG A 58 -22.01 -8.53 -9.74
C ARG A 58 -20.97 -9.14 -10.69
N GLN A 59 -20.37 -8.36 -11.59
CA GLN A 59 -19.35 -8.90 -12.49
C GLN A 59 -18.15 -9.39 -11.68
N PRO A 60 -17.57 -10.55 -12.05
CA PRO A 60 -16.40 -11.05 -11.36
C PRO A 60 -15.27 -10.04 -11.47
N ALA A 61 -14.59 -9.78 -10.36
CA ALA A 61 -13.39 -8.97 -10.37
C ALA A 61 -12.38 -9.61 -11.34
N ARG A 62 -11.77 -8.80 -12.20
CA ARG A 62 -10.72 -9.27 -13.08
C ARG A 62 -9.56 -9.77 -12.21
N ALA A 63 -9.13 -11.01 -12.44
CA ALA A 63 -7.96 -11.55 -11.78
C ALA A 63 -6.76 -10.61 -12.01
N ARG A 64 -6.17 -10.15 -10.90
CA ARG A 64 -4.93 -9.38 -10.95
C ARG A 64 -3.75 -10.33 -10.79
N PRO A 65 -2.65 -10.10 -11.52
CA PRO A 65 -1.42 -10.84 -11.26
C PRO A 65 -0.93 -10.57 -9.84
N ASP A 66 -0.16 -11.53 -9.31
CA ASP A 66 0.54 -11.45 -8.05
C ASP A 66 1.87 -12.22 -8.17
N ALA A 67 2.56 -12.45 -7.05
CA ALA A 67 3.84 -13.16 -6.99
C ALA A 67 3.72 -14.68 -7.09
N SER A 68 2.52 -15.26 -6.99
CA SER A 68 2.29 -16.71 -7.01
C SER A 68 2.84 -17.39 -8.28
N PRO A 69 2.67 -16.85 -9.50
CA PRO A 69 3.30 -17.37 -10.72
C PRO A 69 4.83 -17.19 -10.78
N GLY A 70 5.40 -16.35 -9.93
CA GLY A 70 6.84 -16.13 -9.80
C GLY A 70 7.23 -14.66 -9.59
N VAL A 71 8.23 -14.46 -8.73
CA VAL A 71 8.74 -13.14 -8.32
C VAL A 71 9.46 -12.45 -9.49
N PRO A 72 9.11 -11.20 -9.82
CA PRO A 72 9.75 -10.47 -10.92
C PRO A 72 11.18 -10.02 -10.56
N PRO A 73 12.04 -9.81 -11.57
CA PRO A 73 13.34 -9.20 -11.34
C PRO A 73 13.21 -7.78 -10.78
N ALA A 74 14.15 -7.41 -9.94
CA ALA A 74 14.24 -6.09 -9.33
C ALA A 74 14.69 -5.05 -10.38
N PRO A 75 14.25 -3.78 -10.26
CA PRO A 75 14.80 -2.71 -11.08
C PRO A 75 16.30 -2.52 -10.80
N ARG A 76 17.01 -1.78 -11.66
CA ARG A 76 18.47 -1.56 -11.55
C ARG A 76 18.90 -1.02 -10.18
N GLU A 77 18.09 -0.13 -9.60
CA GLU A 77 18.34 0.48 -8.28
C GLU A 77 17.07 0.36 -7.42
N PRO A 78 16.86 -0.78 -6.73
CA PRO A 78 15.62 -1.03 -5.99
C PRO A 78 15.35 -0.03 -4.86
N LEU A 79 16.42 0.53 -4.27
CA LEU A 79 16.40 1.54 -3.21
C LEU A 79 16.82 2.96 -3.70
N GLY A 80 17.03 3.17 -5.01
CA GLY A 80 17.68 4.39 -5.52
C GLY A 80 16.85 5.68 -5.39
N GLU A 81 15.55 5.60 -5.64
CA GLU A 81 14.62 6.76 -5.58
C GLU A 81 13.60 6.53 -4.46
N PHE A 82 14.06 6.67 -3.21
CA PHE A 82 13.24 6.48 -2.02
C PHE A 82 12.79 7.82 -1.45
N GLU A 83 11.92 8.50 -2.22
CA GLU A 83 11.30 9.79 -1.90
C GLU A 83 9.76 9.72 -2.01
N PRO A 84 9.00 10.65 -1.38
CA PRO A 84 7.56 10.73 -1.56
C PRO A 84 7.17 10.69 -3.04
N THR A 85 6.14 9.90 -3.38
CA THR A 85 5.63 9.66 -4.75
C THR A 85 6.53 8.85 -5.69
N LEU A 86 7.82 8.67 -5.36
CA LEU A 86 8.79 7.94 -6.18
C LEU A 86 9.15 6.56 -5.62
N ALA A 87 9.03 6.38 -4.30
CA ALA A 87 9.30 5.10 -3.64
C ALA A 87 8.51 3.96 -4.30
N LEU A 88 9.22 2.88 -4.65
CA LEU A 88 8.70 1.68 -5.32
C LEU A 88 8.08 1.93 -6.71
N ARG A 89 8.19 3.13 -7.29
CA ARG A 89 7.58 3.47 -8.60
C ARG A 89 8.07 2.57 -9.74
N ARG A 90 9.35 2.21 -9.72
CA ARG A 90 9.99 1.37 -10.74
C ARG A 90 9.81 -0.14 -10.51
N TRP A 91 9.18 -0.53 -9.41
CA TRP A 91 8.94 -1.93 -9.11
C TRP A 91 7.76 -2.44 -9.93
N ASP A 92 7.84 -3.70 -10.35
CA ASP A 92 6.71 -4.44 -10.87
C ASP A 92 5.79 -4.86 -9.72
N ARG A 93 5.01 -3.90 -9.23
CA ARG A 93 4.11 -4.08 -8.07
C ARG A 93 2.92 -4.98 -8.37
N GLU A 94 2.65 -5.27 -9.63
CA GLU A 94 1.59 -6.21 -10.03
C GLU A 94 2.08 -7.64 -9.85
N ARG A 95 3.15 -8.05 -10.53
CA ARG A 95 3.69 -9.41 -10.39
C ARG A 95 4.49 -9.61 -9.10
N GLY A 96 4.91 -8.54 -8.45
CA GLY A 96 5.57 -8.59 -7.14
C GLY A 96 4.59 -8.59 -5.97
N PHE A 97 3.29 -8.40 -6.18
CA PHE A 97 2.32 -8.32 -5.09
C PHE A 97 2.23 -9.64 -4.32
N VAL A 98 2.37 -9.59 -3.00
CA VAL A 98 2.22 -10.75 -2.13
C VAL A 98 0.87 -10.65 -1.44
N GLN A 99 -0.01 -11.63 -1.70
CA GLN A 99 -1.33 -11.64 -1.08
C GLN A 99 -1.20 -11.77 0.46
N PRO A 100 -1.84 -10.88 1.23
CA PRO A 100 -1.88 -11.01 2.68
C PRO A 100 -2.72 -12.21 3.10
N ILE A 101 -2.36 -12.82 4.23
CA ILE A 101 -3.19 -13.85 4.88
C ILE A 101 -4.18 -13.24 5.87
N SER A 102 -3.99 -11.98 6.24
CA SER A 102 -4.91 -11.23 7.10
C SER A 102 -6.18 -10.84 6.36
N GLU A 103 -7.33 -10.92 7.03
CA GLU A 103 -8.66 -10.64 6.44
C GLU A 103 -8.85 -9.16 6.07
N PHE A 104 -8.33 -8.24 6.88
CA PHE A 104 -8.46 -6.79 6.69
C PHE A 104 -7.08 -6.13 6.61
N PRO A 105 -6.34 -6.31 5.50
CA PRO A 105 -5.00 -5.77 5.35
C PRO A 105 -5.03 -4.25 5.17
N LEU A 106 -4.28 -3.53 6.01
CA LEU A 106 -4.02 -2.08 5.87
C LEU A 106 -2.62 -1.77 5.34
N ALA A 107 -1.98 -2.78 4.75
CA ALA A 107 -0.67 -2.69 4.14
C ALA A 107 -0.57 -3.66 2.97
N ASP A 108 0.21 -3.27 1.98
CA ASP A 108 0.63 -4.14 0.87
C ASP A 108 2.09 -4.55 1.04
N LEU A 109 2.40 -5.76 0.60
CA LEU A 109 3.76 -6.26 0.49
C LEU A 109 4.08 -6.60 -0.97
N TYR A 110 5.26 -6.17 -1.40
CA TYR A 110 5.79 -6.42 -2.74
C TYR A 110 7.13 -7.13 -2.63
N VAL A 111 7.43 -8.02 -3.57
CA VAL A 111 8.70 -8.74 -3.64
C VAL A 111 9.28 -8.64 -5.05
N CYS A 112 10.59 -8.37 -5.13
CA CYS A 112 11.38 -8.52 -6.36
C CYS A 112 12.78 -9.04 -6.02
N TRP A 113 13.56 -9.43 -7.03
CA TRP A 113 14.87 -10.06 -6.78
C TRP A 113 15.94 -9.71 -7.81
N ASN A 114 17.21 -9.79 -7.40
CA ASN A 114 18.33 -9.88 -8.33
C ASN A 114 19.31 -10.96 -7.83
N GLU A 115 20.42 -11.17 -8.54
CA GLU A 115 21.39 -12.21 -8.16
C GLU A 115 21.95 -12.06 -6.74
N LYS A 116 21.94 -10.86 -6.16
CA LYS A 116 22.55 -10.56 -4.86
C LYS A 116 21.55 -10.58 -3.70
N ALA A 117 20.29 -10.24 -3.92
CA ALA A 117 19.31 -10.04 -2.86
C ALA A 117 17.86 -10.25 -3.28
N ILE A 118 17.02 -10.55 -2.28
CA ILE A 118 15.57 -10.37 -2.35
C ILE A 118 15.24 -9.00 -1.78
N TYR A 119 14.35 -8.27 -2.42
CA TYR A 119 13.87 -6.98 -1.96
C TYR A 119 12.41 -7.11 -1.59
N LEU A 120 12.08 -6.74 -0.35
CA LEU A 120 10.70 -6.61 0.11
C LEU A 120 10.34 -5.13 0.15
N GLY A 121 9.23 -4.75 -0.46
CA GLY A 121 8.67 -3.40 -0.41
C GLY A 121 7.38 -3.41 0.39
N LEU A 122 7.30 -2.60 1.44
CA LEU A 122 6.11 -2.40 2.25
C LEU A 122 5.46 -1.08 1.87
N TYR A 123 4.14 -1.09 1.66
CA TYR A 123 3.34 0.11 1.52
C TYR A 123 2.18 0.05 2.51
N ALA A 124 2.36 0.68 3.68
CA ALA A 124 1.38 0.66 4.75
C ALA A 124 0.70 2.02 4.93
N GLN A 125 -0.56 1.99 5.38
CA GLN A 125 -1.17 3.12 6.05
C GLN A 125 -0.89 3.00 7.55
N ASP A 126 -0.20 3.99 8.11
CA ASP A 126 0.26 3.96 9.48
C ASP A 126 0.37 5.41 9.98
N VAL A 127 -0.64 5.82 10.75
CA VAL A 127 -0.74 7.17 11.27
C VAL A 127 0.07 7.24 12.57
N THR A 128 1.09 8.09 12.57
CA THR A 128 1.86 8.40 13.77
C THR A 128 1.47 9.78 14.28
N GLU A 129 0.96 9.85 15.51
CA GLU A 129 0.58 11.10 16.16
C GLU A 129 1.58 11.42 17.27
N ASP A 130 2.53 12.30 16.98
CA ASP A 130 3.53 12.76 17.94
C ASP A 130 2.90 13.60 19.07
N THR A 131 1.67 14.05 18.89
CA THR A 131 0.90 14.88 19.83
C THR A 131 0.62 14.18 21.15
N PHE A 132 0.58 12.86 21.16
CA PHE A 132 0.43 12.05 22.37
C PHE A 132 1.71 11.97 23.22
N TYR A 133 2.85 12.45 22.71
CA TYR A 133 4.13 12.43 23.41
C TYR A 133 4.44 13.81 24.00
N ARG A 134 4.74 13.85 25.31
CA ARG A 134 5.05 15.10 26.04
C ARG A 134 6.18 15.91 25.38
N ASP A 135 7.16 15.21 24.83
CA ASP A 135 8.34 15.77 24.15
C ASP A 135 8.25 15.66 22.62
N LYS A 136 7.06 15.36 22.07
CA LYS A 136 6.82 15.12 20.63
C LYS A 136 7.70 14.04 20.02
N THR A 137 8.33 13.19 20.83
CA THR A 137 9.28 12.18 20.36
C THR A 137 8.69 10.79 20.52
N VAL A 138 8.30 10.20 19.39
CA VAL A 138 7.76 8.84 19.33
C VAL A 138 8.84 7.85 19.73
N ARG A 139 8.56 7.05 20.76
CA ARG A 139 9.52 6.08 21.29
C ARG A 139 9.68 4.89 20.34
N ALA A 140 10.88 4.32 20.28
CA ALA A 140 11.17 3.16 19.44
C ALA A 140 10.25 1.95 19.72
N SER A 141 9.79 1.78 20.96
CA SER A 141 8.84 0.74 21.37
C SER A 141 7.45 0.88 20.75
N ASP A 142 7.09 2.10 20.35
CA ASP A 142 5.75 2.47 19.89
C ASP A 142 5.72 2.64 18.37
N ARG A 143 6.88 2.85 17.75
CA ARG A 143 7.05 2.79 16.29
C ARG A 143 6.59 1.45 15.73
N ALA A 144 6.09 1.47 14.51
CA ALA A 144 5.70 0.28 13.79
C ALA A 144 6.85 -0.73 13.72
N GLU A 145 6.50 -2.01 13.84
CA GLU A 145 7.44 -3.13 13.77
C GLU A 145 7.21 -3.89 12.47
N TRP A 146 8.29 -4.09 11.71
CA TRP A 146 8.28 -4.94 10.54
C TRP A 146 9.20 -6.13 10.78
N ILE A 147 8.63 -7.32 10.77
CA ILE A 147 9.28 -8.58 11.11
C ILE A 147 9.32 -9.45 9.86
N VAL A 148 10.48 -9.99 9.53
CA VAL A 148 10.67 -10.89 8.39
C VAL A 148 11.38 -12.17 8.84
N SER A 149 10.77 -13.31 8.57
CA SER A 149 11.36 -14.64 8.76
C SER A 149 11.67 -15.24 7.41
N VAL A 150 12.91 -15.68 7.21
CA VAL A 150 13.38 -16.37 6.01
C VAL A 150 13.92 -17.74 6.40
N SER A 151 13.96 -18.68 5.47
CA SER A 151 14.32 -20.08 5.73
C SER A 151 15.81 -20.34 6.09
N GLY A 152 16.63 -19.31 6.29
CA GLY A 152 18.06 -19.45 6.65
C GLY A 152 18.34 -19.24 8.13
N PRO A 153 18.25 -18.01 8.67
CA PRO A 153 18.46 -17.72 10.09
C PRO A 153 17.35 -18.32 10.98
N ASP A 154 17.75 -18.83 12.15
CA ASP A 154 16.83 -19.32 13.18
C ASP A 154 16.00 -18.20 13.83
N LYS A 155 16.45 -16.94 13.70
CA LYS A 155 15.81 -15.76 14.29
C LYS A 155 15.17 -14.87 13.22
N PRO A 156 13.96 -14.35 13.44
CA PRO A 156 13.37 -13.32 12.58
C PRO A 156 14.17 -12.02 12.62
N ILE A 157 14.24 -11.35 11.48
CA ILE A 157 14.78 -10.01 11.30
C ILE A 157 13.70 -9.01 11.73
N ARG A 158 14.06 -8.01 12.54
CA ARG A 158 13.12 -7.03 13.09
C ARG A 158 13.59 -5.61 12.81
N ALA A 159 12.71 -4.84 12.19
CA ALA A 159 12.88 -3.41 11.95
C ALA A 159 11.84 -2.59 12.72
N ARG A 160 12.26 -1.48 13.34
CA ARG A 160 11.36 -0.39 13.73
C ARG A 160 11.40 0.68 12.64
N ILE A 161 10.24 1.00 12.10
CA ILE A 161 10.04 1.98 11.02
C ILE A 161 8.95 2.97 11.45
N GLY A 162 8.72 4.04 10.68
CA GLY A 162 7.70 5.04 11.02
C GLY A 162 8.27 6.27 11.74
N ALA A 163 7.35 7.18 12.09
CA ALA A 163 7.61 8.44 12.81
C ALA A 163 8.57 9.44 12.12
N GLY A 164 8.86 9.28 10.82
CA GLY A 164 9.83 10.13 10.13
C GLY A 164 11.27 9.99 10.64
N LEU A 165 11.55 8.93 11.40
CA LEU A 165 12.86 8.65 11.99
C LEU A 165 13.56 7.53 11.21
N GLU A 166 14.89 7.52 11.30
CA GLU A 166 15.71 6.45 10.73
C GLU A 166 15.26 5.06 11.23
N PRO A 167 15.25 4.03 10.37
CA PRO A 167 14.94 2.67 10.78
C PRO A 167 15.91 2.12 11.83
N ILE A 168 15.40 1.31 12.75
CA ILE A 168 16.22 0.53 13.69
C ILE A 168 16.10 -0.93 13.28
N ILE A 169 17.19 -1.57 12.87
CA ILE A 169 17.22 -2.96 12.37
C ILE A 169 18.14 -3.80 13.25
N ASP A 170 17.77 -5.05 13.54
CA ASP A 170 18.57 -5.96 14.38
C ASP A 170 19.49 -6.91 13.62
N GLU A 171 19.43 -6.90 12.27
CA GLU A 171 20.30 -7.66 11.37
C GLU A 171 21.20 -6.71 10.56
N PRO A 172 22.52 -6.63 10.87
CA PRO A 172 23.44 -5.68 10.25
C PRO A 172 23.64 -5.87 8.75
N THR A 173 23.40 -7.07 8.21
CA THR A 173 23.54 -7.34 6.77
C THR A 173 22.36 -6.83 5.94
N VAL A 174 21.27 -6.44 6.61
CA VAL A 174 20.03 -5.97 5.97
C VAL A 174 20.04 -4.46 5.88
N ARG A 175 19.71 -3.94 4.69
CA ARG A 175 19.50 -2.50 4.49
C ARG A 175 18.01 -2.21 4.48
N VAL A 176 17.60 -1.18 5.22
CA VAL A 176 16.22 -0.71 5.26
C VAL A 176 16.18 0.74 4.82
N ALA A 177 15.32 1.05 3.86
CA ALA A 177 14.92 2.41 3.54
C ALA A 177 13.48 2.62 4.04
N ASN A 178 13.18 3.78 4.64
CA ASN A 178 11.85 4.09 5.12
C ASN A 178 11.49 5.55 4.89
N ILE A 179 10.24 5.80 4.51
CA ILE A 179 9.64 7.12 4.42
C ILE A 179 8.31 7.05 5.14
N SER A 180 8.15 7.89 6.15
CA SER A 180 6.94 7.96 6.95
C SER A 180 6.75 9.35 7.51
N GLY A 181 5.50 9.78 7.70
CA GLY A 181 5.17 11.03 8.38
C GLY A 181 5.63 12.33 7.68
N LEU A 182 6.33 12.27 6.54
CA LEU A 182 6.73 13.46 5.79
C LEU A 182 5.49 14.23 5.33
N ASN A 183 5.42 15.52 5.68
CA ASN A 183 4.33 16.45 5.33
C ASN A 183 2.94 15.99 5.79
N GLY A 184 2.81 15.36 6.96
CA GLY A 184 1.51 14.93 7.49
C GLY A 184 0.88 13.76 6.71
N ASN A 185 1.69 13.03 5.93
CA ASN A 185 1.24 11.89 5.17
C ASN A 185 1.04 10.65 6.08
N PHE A 186 -0.08 9.96 5.91
CA PHE A 186 -0.47 8.73 6.62
C PHE A 186 0.25 7.47 6.13
N ARG A 187 1.14 7.58 5.15
CA ARG A 187 1.84 6.43 4.55
C ARG A 187 3.14 6.14 5.29
N ASN A 188 3.40 4.85 5.50
CA ASN A 188 4.66 4.31 5.92
C ASN A 188 5.15 3.35 4.84
N ILE A 189 6.06 3.84 4.00
CA ILE A 189 6.61 3.10 2.86
C ILE A 189 8.02 2.65 3.25
N ALA A 190 8.30 1.36 3.16
CA ALA A 190 9.61 0.82 3.49
C ALA A 190 10.10 -0.16 2.44
N CYS A 191 11.42 -0.34 2.37
CA CYS A 191 12.05 -1.36 1.55
C CYS A 191 13.13 -2.04 2.38
N MET A 192 13.18 -3.36 2.32
CA MET A 192 14.20 -4.19 2.97
C MET A 192 14.97 -4.97 1.90
N GLU A 193 16.29 -4.76 1.86
CA GLU A 193 17.22 -5.55 1.04
C GLU A 193 17.74 -6.73 1.88
N LEU A 194 17.39 -7.95 1.46
CA LEU A 194 17.75 -9.21 2.10
C LEU A 194 18.83 -9.91 1.26
N PRO A 195 20.10 -9.90 1.67
CA PRO A 195 21.17 -10.56 0.91
C PRO A 195 20.96 -12.06 0.74
N ALA A 196 21.45 -12.62 -0.36
CA ALA A 196 21.35 -14.06 -0.66
C ALA A 196 21.90 -14.96 0.46
N ARG A 197 22.89 -14.48 1.22
CA ARG A 197 23.49 -15.20 2.35
C ARG A 197 22.48 -15.53 3.45
N LEU A 198 21.47 -14.69 3.65
CA LEU A 198 20.37 -14.95 4.60
C LEU A 198 19.50 -16.15 4.17
N PHE A 199 19.59 -16.58 2.91
CA PHE A 199 18.91 -17.75 2.38
C PHE A 199 19.85 -18.94 2.22
N GLY A 200 21.06 -18.87 2.80
CA GLY A 200 22.09 -19.91 2.69
C GLY A 200 22.72 -20.00 1.29
N ARG A 201 22.74 -18.90 0.52
CA ARG A 201 23.21 -18.86 -0.87
C ARG A 201 24.21 -17.74 -1.10
N ASP A 202 25.15 -17.95 -2.02
CA ASP A 202 26.04 -16.88 -2.48
C ASP A 202 25.36 -15.92 -3.46
N ARG A 203 24.47 -16.48 -4.31
CA ARG A 203 23.69 -15.75 -5.29
C ARG A 203 22.39 -16.47 -5.63
N PHE A 204 21.40 -15.72 -6.07
CA PHE A 204 20.15 -16.25 -6.63
C PHE A 204 20.27 -16.53 -8.13
N LYS A 205 19.49 -17.51 -8.59
CA LYS A 205 19.32 -17.87 -10.01
C LYS A 205 17.84 -17.90 -10.37
N PRO A 206 17.48 -17.73 -11.65
CA PRO A 206 16.11 -17.97 -12.09
C PRO A 206 15.65 -19.38 -11.72
N ARG A 207 14.39 -19.50 -11.31
CA ARG A 207 13.71 -20.71 -10.78
C ARG A 207 14.13 -21.15 -9.38
N ASP A 208 15.04 -20.43 -8.74
CA ASP A 208 15.28 -20.64 -7.32
C ASP A 208 13.99 -20.44 -6.53
N LEU A 209 13.79 -21.27 -5.50
CA LEU A 209 12.68 -21.13 -4.57
C LEU A 209 13.13 -20.31 -3.36
N ILE A 210 12.32 -19.32 -3.00
CA ILE A 210 12.42 -18.58 -1.74
C ILE A 210 11.17 -18.82 -0.90
N GLU A 211 11.33 -18.85 0.41
CA GLU A 211 10.23 -18.95 1.36
C GLU A 211 10.45 -17.92 2.47
N PHE A 212 9.39 -17.18 2.78
CA PHE A 212 9.42 -16.21 3.86
C PHE A 212 8.05 -16.02 4.50
N ALA A 213 8.06 -15.51 5.71
CA ALA A 213 6.92 -14.91 6.38
C ALA A 213 7.26 -13.45 6.72
N SER A 214 6.27 -12.58 6.67
CA SER A 214 6.40 -11.16 7.00
C SER A 214 5.23 -10.75 7.88
N THR A 215 5.49 -9.91 8.87
CA THR A 215 4.48 -9.34 9.75
C THR A 215 4.76 -7.85 9.89
N PHE A 216 3.75 -7.03 9.60
CA PHE A 216 3.76 -5.62 9.89
C PHE A 216 2.81 -5.35 11.06
N VAL A 217 3.32 -4.68 12.09
CA VAL A 217 2.56 -4.21 13.25
C VAL A 217 2.66 -2.69 13.23
N SER A 218 1.53 -2.01 13.10
CA SER A 218 1.48 -0.56 12.98
C SER A 218 1.91 0.15 14.27
N HIS A 219 2.02 1.48 14.22
CA HIS A 219 2.23 2.33 15.38
C HIS A 219 1.28 1.95 16.54
N CYS A 220 1.82 1.91 17.76
CA CYS A 220 1.12 1.50 18.97
C CYS A 220 0.43 0.12 18.88
N ARG A 221 0.82 -0.73 17.92
CA ARG A 221 0.25 -2.07 17.69
C ARG A 221 -1.24 -2.04 17.35
N ALA A 222 -1.73 -0.95 16.74
CA ALA A 222 -3.13 -0.80 16.40
C ALA A 222 -3.62 -1.84 15.38
N TYR A 223 -2.78 -2.17 14.40
CA TYR A 223 -3.08 -3.13 13.35
C TYR A 223 -1.93 -4.10 13.13
N ARG A 224 -2.29 -5.31 12.69
CA ARG A 224 -1.34 -6.36 12.32
C ARG A 224 -1.72 -6.92 10.96
N VAL A 225 -0.75 -6.95 10.04
CA VAL A 225 -0.90 -7.54 8.71
C VAL A 225 0.19 -8.57 8.51
N GLU A 226 -0.19 -9.72 7.97
CA GLU A 226 0.69 -10.88 7.82
C GLU A 226 0.70 -11.38 6.39
N TRP A 227 1.86 -11.88 5.98
CA TRP A 227 2.09 -12.55 4.71
C TRP A 227 2.93 -13.79 4.96
N LYS A 228 2.66 -14.85 4.19
CA LYS A 228 3.49 -16.06 4.18
C LYS A 228 3.39 -16.69 2.81
N GLY A 229 4.53 -17.12 2.27
CA GLY A 229 4.50 -17.81 1.00
C GLY A 229 5.85 -18.37 0.57
N LYS A 230 5.76 -19.21 -0.46
CA LYS A 230 6.89 -19.82 -1.14
C LYS A 230 6.78 -19.50 -2.62
N PHE A 231 7.81 -18.89 -3.18
CA PHE A 231 7.77 -18.32 -4.51
C PHE A 231 8.99 -18.75 -5.34
N ALA A 232 8.78 -18.94 -6.64
CA ALA A 232 9.86 -19.17 -7.60
C ALA A 232 10.35 -17.83 -8.17
N LEU A 233 11.66 -17.67 -8.32
CA LEU A 233 12.26 -16.48 -8.90
C LEU A 233 12.12 -16.50 -10.43
N ARG A 234 11.49 -15.49 -11.01
CA ARG A 234 11.27 -15.38 -12.45
C ARG A 234 12.41 -14.61 -13.11
N ARG A 235 12.78 -15.01 -14.33
CA ARG A 235 13.74 -14.27 -15.15
C ARG A 235 13.17 -12.93 -15.61
#